data_AF-A0A098TRM0-F1
#
_entry.id   AF-A0A098TRM0-F1
#
_cell.length_a   1.000
_cell.length_b   1.000
_cell.length_c   1.000
_cell.angle_alpha   90.00
_cell.angle_beta   90.00
_cell.angle_gamma   90.00
#
_symmetry.space_group_name_H-M   'P 1'
#
loop_
_entity.id
_entity.type
_entity.pdbx_description
1 polymer ?
#
loop_
_entity_poly.entity_id
_entity_poly.type
_entity_poly.pdbx_seq_one_letter_code
_entity_poly.pdbx_strand_id
1 'polypeptide(L)'
;MEGLPDLKLEQAFELTDATAERSCAGSTIQLSTETVAEYLRSNVALLKNMVARGYGDARTILRRVAKMETWLANPTLMAADSDAEYAETIEVDLDQITEPIVAAPNDPDNIKLMSACAGDPIHEVFIGSCMTNIGHYRAAAKVLEGAGPVKVRLWICPPTRMDEQQLREEGMYGSFCCCGCQN
;
A
#
# COMPACT_ATOMS: atom_id res chain seq x y z
N MET A 1 -6.44 8.78 -12.30
CA MET A 1 -7.43 8.06 -11.46
C MET A 1 -8.10 9.08 -10.55
N GLU A 2 -9.42 9.03 -10.47
CA GLU A 2 -10.26 9.97 -9.71
C GLU A 2 -11.36 9.20 -8.96
N GLY A 3 -12.10 9.87 -8.07
CA GLY A 3 -13.25 9.29 -7.35
C GLY A 3 -12.96 8.76 -5.94
N LEU A 4 -11.70 8.67 -5.54
CA LEU A 4 -11.29 8.20 -4.20
C LEU A 4 -10.32 9.19 -3.50
N PRO A 5 -10.73 10.45 -3.27
CA PRO A 5 -9.82 11.51 -2.83
C PRO A 5 -9.26 11.31 -1.41
N ASP A 6 -9.97 10.57 -0.56
CA ASP A 6 -9.66 10.42 0.86
C ASP A 6 -8.95 9.11 1.21
N LEU A 7 -8.45 8.38 0.20
CA LEU A 7 -7.53 7.27 0.43
C LEU A 7 -6.30 7.77 1.18
N LYS A 8 -5.76 6.94 2.08
CA LYS A 8 -4.43 7.18 2.64
C LYS A 8 -3.39 7.04 1.52
N LEU A 9 -2.25 7.73 1.64
CA LEU A 9 -1.28 7.77 0.55
C LEU A 9 -0.73 6.38 0.21
N GLU A 10 -0.57 5.51 1.19
CA GLU A 10 -0.15 4.12 1.00
C GLU A 10 -1.19 3.30 0.22
N GLN A 11 -2.49 3.59 0.40
CA GLN A 11 -3.56 2.96 -0.38
C GLN A 11 -3.61 3.52 -1.81
N ALA A 12 -3.36 4.81 -1.97
CA ALA A 12 -3.22 5.43 -3.28
C ALA A 12 -2.01 4.85 -4.05
N PHE A 13 -0.94 4.49 -3.34
CA PHE A 13 0.22 3.81 -3.90
C PHE A 13 -0.13 2.42 -4.44
N GLU A 14 -1.02 1.66 -3.81
CA GLU A 14 -1.48 0.37 -4.33
C GLU A 14 -2.07 0.51 -5.75
N LEU A 15 -2.85 1.57 -5.99
CA LEU A 15 -3.43 1.82 -7.32
C LEU A 15 -2.38 2.30 -8.33
N THR A 16 -1.47 3.19 -7.93
CA THR A 16 -0.47 3.75 -8.85
C THR A 16 0.66 2.78 -9.16
N ASP A 17 1.08 1.94 -8.21
CA ASP A 17 2.11 0.91 -8.41
C ASP A 17 1.63 -0.16 -9.42
N ALA A 18 0.37 -0.59 -9.29
CA ALA A 18 -0.24 -1.56 -10.21
C ALA A 18 -0.32 -1.08 -11.67
N THR A 19 -0.21 0.22 -11.94
CA THR A 19 -0.19 0.73 -13.33
C THR A 19 1.04 0.31 -14.12
N ALA A 20 2.13 -0.09 -13.45
CA ALA A 20 3.28 -0.69 -14.10
C ALA A 20 2.88 -1.96 -14.89
N GLU A 21 1.99 -2.78 -14.31
CA GLU A 21 1.48 -4.00 -14.95
C GLU A 21 0.54 -3.71 -16.11
N ARG A 22 0.08 -2.47 -16.27
CA ARG A 22 -0.74 -2.02 -17.42
C ARG A 22 0.11 -1.45 -18.56
N SER A 23 1.44 -1.56 -18.46
CA SER A 23 2.39 -0.93 -19.38
C SER A 23 2.21 0.58 -19.50
N CYS A 24 1.70 1.24 -18.45
CA CYS A 24 1.55 2.68 -18.42
C CYS A 24 2.94 3.35 -18.32
N ALA A 25 3.14 4.45 -19.06
CA ALA A 25 4.37 5.24 -18.95
C ALA A 25 4.46 6.00 -17.61
N GLY A 26 3.33 6.21 -16.95
CA GLY A 26 3.21 6.85 -15.64
C GLY A 26 1.74 6.92 -15.23
N SER A 27 1.48 7.26 -13.97
CA SER A 27 0.13 7.37 -13.43
C SER A 27 -0.03 8.56 -12.50
N THR A 28 -1.27 9.02 -12.35
CA THR A 28 -1.66 10.06 -11.41
C THR A 28 -2.96 9.66 -10.73
N ILE A 29 -3.10 10.04 -9.47
CA ILE A 29 -4.31 9.85 -8.67
C ILE A 29 -4.66 11.15 -7.96
N GLN A 30 -5.91 11.57 -8.08
CA GLN A 30 -6.41 12.75 -7.40
C GLN A 30 -6.68 12.41 -5.93
N LEU A 31 -6.01 13.13 -5.04
CA LEU A 31 -6.18 13.01 -3.58
C LEU A 31 -6.55 14.35 -2.97
N SER A 32 -7.15 14.31 -1.79
CA SER A 32 -7.45 15.50 -1.01
C SER A 32 -6.18 16.12 -0.44
N THR A 33 -6.20 17.44 -0.28
CA THR A 33 -5.10 18.19 0.34
C THR A 33 -4.79 17.69 1.75
N GLU A 34 -5.80 17.25 2.50
CA GLU A 34 -5.61 16.75 3.86
C GLU A 34 -4.84 15.42 3.88
N THR A 35 -5.18 14.46 3.01
CA THR A 35 -4.42 13.22 2.85
C THR A 35 -2.94 13.49 2.59
N VAL A 36 -2.64 14.40 1.64
CA VAL A 36 -1.26 14.74 1.29
C VAL A 36 -0.56 15.43 2.47
N ALA A 37 -1.25 16.33 3.17
CA ALA A 37 -0.71 17.04 4.32
C ALA A 37 -0.41 16.10 5.50
N GLU A 38 -1.31 15.18 5.83
CA GLU A 38 -1.13 14.15 6.86
C GLU A 38 0.17 13.37 6.61
N TYR A 39 0.35 12.86 5.39
CA TYR A 39 1.52 12.07 5.04
C TYR A 39 2.82 12.90 5.07
N LEU A 40 2.77 14.16 4.61
CA LEU A 40 3.93 15.05 4.67
C LEU A 40 4.34 15.38 6.11
N ARG A 41 3.39 15.57 7.04
CA ARG A 41 3.70 15.77 8.46
C ARG A 41 4.43 14.56 9.05
N SER A 42 3.95 13.35 8.74
CA SER A 42 4.61 12.09 9.15
C SER A 42 6.03 11.99 8.59
N ASN A 43 6.21 12.26 7.31
CA ASN A 43 7.53 12.22 6.66
C ASN A 43 8.51 13.25 7.19
N VAL A 44 8.05 14.46 7.51
CA VAL A 44 8.90 15.48 8.15
C VAL A 44 9.48 14.96 9.46
N ALA A 45 8.66 14.31 10.29
CA ALA A 45 9.11 13.71 11.55
C ALA A 45 10.11 12.57 11.29
N LEU A 46 9.81 11.66 10.35
CA LEU A 46 10.69 10.55 9.97
C LEU A 46 12.05 11.06 9.47
N LEU A 47 12.08 12.00 8.53
CA LEU A 47 13.31 12.52 7.94
C LEU A 47 14.18 13.24 8.98
N LYS A 48 13.58 14.01 9.91
CA LYS A 48 14.31 14.61 11.03
C LYS A 48 14.90 13.53 11.95
N ASN A 49 14.16 12.46 12.23
CA ASN A 49 14.65 11.33 13.01
C ASN A 49 15.81 10.60 12.32
N MET A 50 15.75 10.40 11.00
CA MET A 50 16.85 9.81 10.22
C MET A 50 18.14 10.62 10.34
N VAL A 51 18.07 11.95 10.26
CA VAL A 51 19.23 12.83 10.49
C VAL A 51 19.78 12.66 11.91
N ALA A 52 18.91 12.62 12.92
CA ALA A 52 19.32 12.40 14.31
C ALA A 52 19.99 11.03 14.53
N ARG A 53 19.63 10.02 13.72
CA ARG A 53 20.24 8.69 13.73
C ARG A 53 21.50 8.57 12.87
N GLY A 54 21.98 9.67 12.26
CA GLY A 54 23.20 9.69 11.48
C GLY A 54 23.07 9.11 10.07
N TYR A 55 21.87 9.11 9.48
CA TYR A 55 21.70 8.78 8.06
C TYR A 55 22.45 9.80 7.18
N GLY A 56 22.92 9.33 6.01
CA GLY A 56 23.82 10.10 5.13
C GLY A 56 23.27 11.45 4.66
N ASP A 57 24.19 12.36 4.34
CA ASP A 57 23.95 13.74 3.85
C ASP A 57 22.75 14.46 4.50
N ALA A 58 22.93 14.84 5.77
CA ALA A 58 21.96 15.62 6.53
C ALA A 58 21.52 16.91 5.82
N ARG A 59 22.40 17.55 5.04
CA ARG A 59 22.08 18.79 4.32
C ARG A 59 21.00 18.54 3.26
N THR A 60 21.10 17.44 2.51
CA THR A 60 20.10 17.07 1.52
C THR A 60 18.76 16.72 2.16
N ILE A 61 18.77 15.96 3.26
CA ILE A 61 17.54 15.58 3.97
C ILE A 61 16.83 16.83 4.52
N LEU A 62 17.55 17.71 5.22
CA LEU A 62 16.97 18.93 5.79
C LEU A 62 16.46 19.90 4.72
N ARG A 63 17.11 19.96 3.55
CA ARG A 63 16.58 20.73 2.41
C ARG A 63 15.24 20.17 1.91
N ARG A 64 15.04 18.85 1.93
CA ARG A 64 13.74 18.25 1.58
C ARG A 64 12.69 18.55 2.64
N VAL A 65 13.04 18.42 3.92
CA VAL A 65 12.17 18.78 5.04
C VAL A 65 11.67 20.21 4.94
N ALA A 66 12.56 21.18 4.69
CA ALA A 66 12.20 22.59 4.56
C ALA A 66 11.17 22.83 3.43
N LYS A 67 11.31 22.12 2.30
CA LYS A 67 10.34 22.18 1.20
C LYS A 67 8.98 21.59 1.58
N MET A 68 8.98 20.47 2.32
CA MET A 68 7.74 19.88 2.83
C MET A 68 7.02 20.82 3.80
N GLU A 69 7.76 21.44 4.73
CA GLU A 69 7.24 22.43 5.68
C GLU A 69 6.71 23.69 4.97
N THR A 70 7.38 24.13 3.90
CA THR A 70 6.92 25.26 3.07
C THR A 70 5.59 24.96 2.40
N TRP A 71 5.45 23.76 1.82
CA TRP A 71 4.17 23.33 1.24
C TRP A 71 3.09 23.20 2.31
N LEU A 72 3.40 22.62 3.47
CA LEU A 72 2.45 22.47 4.59
C LEU A 72 1.94 23.82 5.15
N ALA A 73 2.72 24.90 5.01
CA ALA A 73 2.31 26.24 5.43
C ALA A 73 1.30 26.90 4.48
N ASN A 74 1.26 26.49 3.21
CA ASN A 74 0.32 26.98 2.21
C ASN A 74 -0.03 25.85 1.22
N PRO A 75 -0.80 24.84 1.67
CA PRO A 75 -0.97 23.61 0.92
C PRO A 75 -1.87 23.86 -0.29
N THR A 76 -1.32 23.58 -1.47
CA THR A 76 -2.00 23.75 -2.75
C THR A 76 -1.72 22.52 -3.62
N LEU A 77 -2.77 22.03 -4.27
CA LEU A 77 -2.70 20.92 -5.22
C LEU A 77 -3.18 21.41 -6.59
N MET A 78 -2.59 20.84 -7.64
CA MET A 78 -3.11 20.98 -8.99
C MET A 78 -4.34 20.08 -9.14
N ALA A 79 -5.27 20.51 -9.98
CA ALA A 79 -6.42 19.72 -10.41
C ALA A 79 -6.46 19.70 -11.94
N ALA A 80 -7.06 18.67 -12.52
CA ALA A 80 -7.37 18.66 -13.95
C ALA A 80 -8.39 19.78 -14.26
N ASP A 81 -8.24 20.41 -15.42
CA ASP A 81 -9.25 21.35 -15.92
C ASP A 81 -10.54 20.59 -16.25
N SER A 82 -11.69 21.25 -16.11
CA SER A 82 -13.00 20.63 -16.35
C SER A 82 -13.23 20.17 -17.79
N ASP A 83 -12.43 20.69 -18.73
CA ASP A 83 -12.45 20.42 -20.16
C ASP A 83 -11.20 19.63 -20.63
N ALA A 84 -10.48 18.99 -19.70
CA ALA A 84 -9.35 18.13 -20.06
C ALA A 84 -9.80 16.97 -20.98
N GLU A 85 -9.08 16.79 -22.10
CA GLU A 85 -9.34 15.71 -23.06
C GLU A 85 -8.55 14.45 -22.71
N TYR A 86 -9.22 13.29 -22.76
CA TYR A 86 -8.63 11.98 -22.52
C TYR A 86 -8.79 11.11 -23.77
N ALA A 87 -7.77 10.28 -24.07
CA ALA A 87 -7.85 9.34 -25.19
C ALA A 87 -8.94 8.28 -24.98
N GLU A 88 -9.16 7.88 -23.72
CA GLU A 88 -10.21 6.96 -23.29
C GLU A 88 -10.59 7.28 -21.84
N THR A 89 -11.87 7.10 -21.52
CA THR A 89 -12.41 7.24 -20.16
C THR A 89 -13.06 5.92 -19.76
N ILE A 90 -12.58 5.33 -18.67
CA ILE A 90 -13.12 4.08 -18.10
C ILE A 90 -13.77 4.43 -16.77
N GLU A 91 -15.07 4.22 -16.67
CA GLU A 91 -15.83 4.39 -15.44
C GLU A 91 -15.99 3.05 -14.74
N VAL A 92 -15.66 3.00 -13.44
CA VAL A 92 -15.77 1.79 -12.61
C VAL A 92 -16.79 2.04 -11.50
N ASP A 93 -17.90 1.31 -11.55
CA ASP A 93 -18.93 1.32 -10.52
C ASP A 93 -18.57 0.32 -9.40
N LEU A 94 -18.24 0.84 -8.22
CA LEU A 94 -17.82 0.02 -7.08
C LEU A 94 -18.93 -0.89 -6.57
N ASP A 95 -20.21 -0.53 -6.78
CA ASP A 95 -21.35 -1.36 -6.35
C ASP A 95 -21.44 -2.66 -7.17
N GLN A 96 -20.82 -2.70 -8.34
CA GLN A 96 -20.76 -3.90 -9.19
C GLN A 96 -19.66 -4.88 -8.76
N ILE A 97 -18.73 -4.47 -7.91
CA ILE A 97 -17.65 -5.33 -7.40
C ILE A 97 -18.16 -6.08 -6.16
N THR A 98 -18.87 -7.18 -6.39
CA THR A 98 -19.53 -7.95 -5.32
C THR A 98 -18.70 -9.11 -4.75
N GLU A 99 -17.56 -9.43 -5.36
CA GLU A 99 -16.64 -10.47 -4.90
C GLU A 99 -15.18 -10.09 -5.18
N PRO A 100 -14.20 -10.72 -4.49
CA PRO A 100 -12.79 -10.44 -4.74
C PRO A 100 -12.38 -10.81 -6.17
N ILE A 101 -11.45 -10.03 -6.71
CA ILE A 101 -10.89 -10.19 -8.05
C ILE A 101 -9.42 -10.59 -7.90
N VAL A 102 -8.97 -11.57 -8.68
CA VAL A 102 -7.60 -12.10 -8.64
C VAL A 102 -6.97 -12.14 -10.03
N ALA A 103 -5.66 -11.91 -10.11
CA ALA A 103 -4.88 -12.25 -11.31
C ALA A 103 -4.57 -13.75 -11.29
N ALA A 104 -5.01 -14.47 -12.32
CA ALA A 104 -4.76 -15.90 -12.46
C ALA A 104 -3.29 -16.18 -12.84
N PRO A 105 -2.81 -17.42 -12.67
CA PRO A 105 -1.37 -17.70 -12.72
C PRO A 105 -0.66 -17.25 -13.99
N ASN A 106 0.54 -16.69 -13.79
CA ASN A 106 1.56 -16.35 -14.79
C ASN A 106 1.26 -15.15 -15.70
N ASP A 107 0.14 -14.45 -15.51
CA ASP A 107 -0.23 -13.30 -16.32
C ASP A 107 -1.01 -12.27 -15.49
N PRO A 108 -0.45 -11.07 -15.23
CA PRO A 108 -1.14 -10.02 -14.49
C PRO A 108 -2.38 -9.46 -15.23
N ASP A 109 -2.50 -9.67 -16.55
CA ASP A 109 -3.68 -9.33 -17.34
C ASP A 109 -4.81 -10.35 -17.23
N ASN A 110 -4.54 -11.56 -16.74
CA ASN A 110 -5.52 -12.64 -16.68
C ASN A 110 -6.41 -12.53 -15.44
N ILE A 111 -7.27 -11.52 -15.44
CA ILE A 111 -8.13 -11.18 -14.31
C ILE A 111 -9.36 -12.10 -14.24
N LYS A 112 -9.61 -12.66 -13.05
CA LYS A 112 -10.75 -13.54 -12.76
C LYS A 112 -11.45 -13.18 -11.45
N LEU A 113 -12.73 -13.48 -11.38
CA LEU A 113 -13.47 -13.48 -10.12
C LEU A 113 -12.99 -14.63 -9.24
N MET A 114 -12.95 -14.42 -7.92
CA MET A 114 -12.54 -15.43 -6.95
C MET A 114 -13.34 -16.72 -7.08
N SER A 115 -14.65 -16.61 -7.35
CA SER A 115 -15.54 -17.76 -7.57
C SER A 115 -15.09 -18.69 -8.70
N ALA A 116 -14.41 -18.17 -9.73
CA ALA A 116 -13.91 -18.96 -10.86
C ALA A 116 -12.61 -19.73 -10.54
N CYS A 117 -11.92 -19.38 -9.46
CA CYS A 117 -10.68 -20.02 -8.99
C CYS A 117 -10.88 -20.79 -7.67
N ALA A 118 -12.11 -20.82 -7.14
CA ALA A 118 -12.41 -21.43 -5.87
C ALA A 118 -12.15 -22.95 -5.91
N GLY A 119 -11.33 -23.44 -4.97
CA GLY A 119 -10.97 -24.85 -4.86
C GLY A 119 -9.63 -25.22 -5.48
N ASP A 120 -8.96 -24.27 -6.17
CA ASP A 120 -7.61 -24.50 -6.69
C ASP A 120 -6.63 -24.79 -5.52
N PRO A 121 -5.77 -25.81 -5.65
CA PRO A 121 -4.85 -26.19 -4.58
C PRO A 121 -3.75 -25.15 -4.39
N ILE A 122 -3.64 -24.63 -3.16
CA ILE A 122 -2.59 -23.71 -2.74
C ILE A 122 -1.55 -24.47 -1.92
N HIS A 123 -0.28 -24.32 -2.27
CA HIS A 123 0.85 -24.92 -1.56
C HIS A 123 1.61 -23.90 -0.72
N GLU A 124 1.70 -22.67 -1.20
CA GLU A 124 2.41 -21.56 -0.56
C GLU A 124 1.61 -20.26 -0.67
N VAL A 125 1.75 -19.37 0.32
CA VAL A 125 1.15 -18.04 0.36
C VAL A 125 2.23 -17.04 0.78
N PHE A 126 2.31 -15.91 0.08
CA PHE A 126 3.26 -14.83 0.37
C PHE A 126 2.53 -13.51 0.63
N ILE A 127 2.87 -12.84 1.74
CA ILE A 127 2.38 -11.51 2.08
C ILE A 127 3.59 -10.61 2.37
N GLY A 128 3.96 -9.76 1.41
CA GLY A 128 5.09 -8.85 1.63
C GLY A 128 5.71 -8.17 0.42
N SER A 129 4.91 -7.79 -0.57
CA SER A 129 5.38 -6.92 -1.65
C SER A 129 5.33 -5.43 -1.25
N CYS A 130 5.86 -4.55 -2.10
CA CYS A 130 5.73 -3.10 -1.95
C CYS A 130 4.28 -2.60 -1.92
N MET A 131 3.34 -3.39 -2.46
CA MET A 131 1.89 -3.16 -2.40
C MET A 131 1.32 -3.27 -0.98
N THR A 132 2.12 -3.73 -0.01
CA THR A 132 1.64 -3.94 1.35
C THR A 132 2.08 -2.82 2.30
N ASN A 133 1.19 -2.48 3.25
CA ASN A 133 1.42 -1.60 4.38
C ASN A 133 1.04 -2.35 5.68
N ILE A 134 1.39 -1.78 6.84
CA ILE A 134 1.16 -2.41 8.15
C ILE A 134 -0.29 -2.87 8.40
N GLY A 135 -1.28 -2.19 7.81
CA GLY A 135 -2.69 -2.53 7.93
C GLY A 135 -3.00 -3.93 7.40
N HIS A 136 -2.38 -4.35 6.30
CA HIS A 136 -2.58 -5.68 5.71
C HIS A 136 -2.07 -6.79 6.63
N TYR A 137 -0.95 -6.57 7.32
CA TYR A 137 -0.43 -7.54 8.28
C TYR A 137 -1.31 -7.65 9.51
N ARG A 138 -1.86 -6.53 10.02
CA ARG A 138 -2.84 -6.57 11.11
C ARG A 138 -4.10 -7.33 10.70
N ALA A 139 -4.59 -7.13 9.48
CA ALA A 139 -5.73 -7.87 8.94
C ALA A 139 -5.42 -9.37 8.81
N ALA A 140 -4.25 -9.73 8.25
CA ALA A 140 -3.81 -11.11 8.13
C ALA A 140 -3.68 -11.79 9.50
N ALA A 141 -3.07 -11.11 10.48
CA ALA A 141 -2.96 -11.60 11.85
C ALA A 141 -4.33 -11.85 12.48
N LYS A 142 -5.32 -10.98 12.19
CA LYS A 142 -6.69 -11.14 12.69
C LYS A 142 -7.43 -12.32 12.05
N VAL A 143 -7.23 -12.54 10.75
CA VAL A 143 -7.79 -13.71 10.03
C VAL A 143 -7.18 -15.02 10.55
N LEU A 144 -5.89 -15.01 10.88
CA LEU A 144 -5.16 -16.16 11.40
C LEU A 144 -5.38 -16.40 12.91
N GLU A 145 -5.94 -15.43 13.62
CA GLU A 145 -6.17 -15.52 15.06
C GLU A 145 -7.09 -16.71 15.39
N GLY A 146 -6.57 -17.67 16.17
CA GLY A 146 -7.32 -18.87 16.55
C GLY A 146 -7.47 -19.92 15.44
N ALA A 147 -6.92 -19.70 14.24
CA ALA A 147 -7.00 -20.65 13.13
C ALA A 147 -6.14 -21.91 13.31
N GLY A 148 -5.16 -21.89 14.23
CA GLY A 148 -4.18 -22.96 14.43
C GLY A 148 -3.12 -22.99 13.33
N PRO A 149 -2.33 -24.08 13.22
CA PRO A 149 -1.30 -24.22 12.19
C PRO A 149 -1.92 -24.21 10.79
N VAL A 150 -1.38 -23.37 9.90
CA VAL A 150 -1.81 -23.37 8.50
C VAL A 150 -1.35 -24.65 7.79
N LYS A 151 -2.14 -25.12 6.83
CA LYS A 151 -1.85 -26.34 6.04
C LYS A 151 -0.83 -26.12 4.92
N VAL A 152 -0.48 -24.86 4.67
CA VAL A 152 0.35 -24.40 3.55
C VAL A 152 1.56 -23.64 4.09
N ARG A 153 2.59 -23.46 3.27
CA ARG A 153 3.73 -22.62 3.65
C ARG A 153 3.33 -21.15 3.58
N LEU A 154 3.31 -20.45 4.71
CA LEU A 154 3.04 -19.02 4.77
C LEU A 154 4.33 -18.23 4.97
N TRP A 155 4.51 -17.22 4.14
CA TRP A 155 5.62 -16.27 4.18
C TRP A 155 5.09 -14.87 4.52
N ILE A 156 5.62 -14.26 5.59
CA ILE A 156 5.27 -12.91 6.02
C ILE A 156 6.53 -12.05 5.99
N CYS A 157 6.56 -11.06 5.09
CA CYS A 157 7.73 -10.21 4.89
C CYS A 157 7.34 -8.73 4.97
N PRO A 158 7.35 -8.08 6.16
CA PRO A 158 7.05 -6.65 6.30
C PRO A 158 7.93 -5.76 5.41
N PRO A 159 7.39 -4.69 4.80
CA PRO A 159 8.10 -3.90 3.80
C PRO A 159 9.22 -3.03 4.41
N THR A 160 9.12 -2.68 5.70
CA THR A 160 10.13 -1.91 6.40
C THR A 160 10.44 -2.48 7.79
N ARG A 161 11.64 -2.14 8.30
CA ARG A 161 12.01 -2.45 9.69
C ARG A 161 11.13 -1.75 10.72
N MET A 162 10.52 -0.62 10.36
CA MET A 162 9.60 0.11 11.24
C MET A 162 8.29 -0.66 11.39
N ASP A 163 7.75 -1.17 10.28
CA ASP A 163 6.54 -2.00 10.30
C ASP A 163 6.79 -3.30 11.06
N GLU A 164 7.92 -3.97 10.80
CA GLU A 164 8.30 -5.17 11.55
C GLU A 164 8.37 -4.90 13.06
N GLN A 165 9.06 -3.84 13.47
CA GLN A 165 9.19 -3.48 14.88
C GLN A 165 7.81 -3.21 15.50
N GLN A 166 6.97 -2.43 14.83
CA GLN A 166 5.64 -2.09 15.32
C GLN A 166 4.73 -3.32 15.43
N LEU A 167 4.75 -4.22 14.45
CA LEU A 167 4.00 -5.49 14.50
C LEU A 167 4.46 -6.39 15.65
N ARG A 168 5.75 -6.36 16.01
CA ARG A 168 6.28 -7.08 17.17
C ARG A 168 5.82 -6.44 18.49
N GLU A 169 5.86 -5.11 18.58
CA GLU A 169 5.39 -4.35 19.75
C GLU A 169 3.89 -4.55 19.99
N GLU A 170 3.10 -4.67 18.91
CA GLU A 170 1.66 -4.96 18.95
C GLU A 170 1.35 -6.45 19.20
N GLY A 171 2.36 -7.32 19.26
CA GLY A 171 2.19 -8.75 19.53
C GLY A 171 1.67 -9.57 18.34
N MET A 172 1.54 -8.98 17.15
CA MET A 172 0.98 -9.63 15.96
C MET A 172 1.84 -10.82 15.48
N TYR A 173 3.14 -10.78 15.74
CA TYR A 173 4.05 -11.90 15.49
C TYR A 173 3.67 -13.16 16.27
N GLY A 174 2.99 -13.04 17.41
CA GLY A 174 2.44 -14.18 18.14
C GLY A 174 1.49 -15.00 17.28
N SER A 175 0.56 -14.34 16.57
CA SER A 175 -0.38 -14.99 15.67
C SER A 175 0.34 -15.68 14.51
N PHE A 176 1.31 -15.01 13.88
CA PHE A 176 2.07 -15.60 12.77
C PHE A 176 2.89 -16.82 13.21
N CYS A 177 3.55 -16.75 14.36
CA CYS A 177 4.31 -17.86 14.93
C CYS A 177 3.41 -19.06 15.28
N CYS A 178 2.25 -18.82 15.91
CA CYS A 178 1.28 -19.87 16.25
C CYS A 178 0.78 -20.63 15.01
N CYS A 179 0.70 -19.95 13.87
CA CYS A 179 0.31 -20.55 12.61
C CYS A 179 1.44 -21.30 11.89
N GLY A 180 2.68 -21.21 12.38
CA GLY A 180 3.85 -21.86 11.75
C GLY A 180 4.42 -21.08 10.57
N CYS A 181 4.22 -19.76 10.53
CA CYS A 181 4.72 -18.89 9.48
C CYS A 181 6.25 -18.83 9.44
N GLN A 182 6.81 -18.70 8.23
CA GLN A 182 8.23 -18.41 8.01
C GLN A 182 8.44 -16.90 7.80
N ASN A 183 9.53 -16.38 8.39
CA ASN A 183 9.98 -14.99 8.25
C ASN A 183 11.17 -14.92 7.29
#